data_AF-A0AAE3DCX6-F1
#
_entry.id   AF-A0AAE3DCX6-F1
#
_cell.length_a   1.000
_cell.length_b   1.000
_cell.length_c   1.000
_cell.angle_alpha   90.00
_cell.angle_beta   90.00
_cell.angle_gamma   90.00
#
_symmetry.space_group_name_H-M   'P 1'
#
loop_
_entity.id
_entity.type
_entity.pdbx_description
1 polymer ?
#
loop_
_entity_poly.entity_id
_entity_poly.type
_entity_poly.pdbx_seq_one_letter_code
_entity_poly.pdbx_strand_id
1 'polypeptide(L)'
;MRLYFRDLPSYQNLTEAQKLHPLYSPNLSFNLDRLPAALRNDFAAFIFDRAEALSYLSLRTEAEQFHSLADFITDSCPLLTKLTELPLEDLEHRLKLWILKTGKRLSYTRTRADAGRTYVEDNPVIRYLAKAYRYFLPPVNTVFSKEDDIWDLTKIPIRLRASPANAVSSINFTKIEQPDIRNEIKECCLYRLKRMALNTVMMELSAVNFLSKFLSEYFPEITSLKSMKRELLEEYLSYLYLESKRKKEYRSELYHLKTVFNTIGRLFSYDNLRGIFLKSDFEKRKHTIYKCYSDAELNRLHSGYRYLDKQTARLLIIHELLGLRISDTLTIRKSDLILGEHPRLFISQQKTGKPFEKKLNPEILSLLSASIHETFSKYGDCEYIFVSDKDPSKPMQYSALAYRMRTMIATLNLRDDHGKLFTVGTHLFRHTYGKKLCDLLNDDATIAALLGHASLSSVSHYRQMSPQTLADKTKPVIDRRNDKINQFKKGWMA
;
A
#
# COMPACT_ATOMS: atom_id res chain seq x y z
N MET A 1 -33.77 -25.82 3.71
CA MET A 1 -32.85 -25.17 4.67
C MET A 1 -32.45 -23.78 4.19
N ARG A 2 -32.77 -22.76 4.99
CA ARG A 2 -32.33 -21.37 4.79
C ARG A 2 -31.58 -20.89 6.04
N LEU A 3 -30.44 -20.23 5.85
CA LEU A 3 -29.73 -19.53 6.92
C LEU A 3 -30.02 -18.04 6.79
N TYR A 4 -30.79 -17.48 7.74
CA TYR A 4 -31.13 -16.06 7.73
C TYR A 4 -30.02 -15.24 8.37
N PHE A 5 -29.82 -14.02 7.88
CA PHE A 5 -28.77 -13.14 8.38
C PHE A 5 -28.94 -12.80 9.86
N ARG A 6 -30.19 -12.70 10.36
CA ARG A 6 -30.47 -12.47 11.78
C ARG A 6 -29.86 -13.52 12.72
N ASP A 7 -29.65 -14.73 12.21
CA ASP A 7 -29.12 -15.87 12.96
C ASP A 7 -27.58 -15.98 12.81
N LEU A 8 -26.95 -15.09 12.05
CA LEU A 8 -25.52 -15.10 11.78
C LEU A 8 -24.76 -14.06 12.64
N PRO A 9 -23.52 -14.37 13.08
CA PRO A 9 -22.71 -13.47 13.90
C PRO A 9 -22.56 -12.05 13.32
N SER A 10 -22.40 -11.95 12.00
CA SER A 10 -22.26 -10.66 11.30
C SER A 10 -23.42 -9.68 11.50
N TYR A 11 -24.64 -10.16 11.78
CA TYR A 11 -25.80 -9.32 12.09
C TYR A 11 -25.94 -9.07 13.59
N GLN A 12 -25.69 -10.09 14.40
CA GLN A 12 -25.76 -9.99 15.86
C GLN A 12 -24.80 -8.92 16.42
N ASN A 13 -23.64 -8.78 15.77
CA ASN A 13 -22.61 -7.79 16.11
C ASN A 13 -22.91 -6.36 15.62
N LEU A 14 -24.05 -6.10 14.97
CA LEU A 14 -24.42 -4.75 14.52
C LEU A 14 -24.88 -3.87 15.68
N THR A 15 -24.54 -2.58 15.61
CA THR A 15 -25.09 -1.57 16.51
C THR A 15 -26.58 -1.35 16.26
N GLU A 16 -27.32 -0.87 17.26
CA GLU A 16 -28.76 -0.58 17.11
C GLU A 16 -29.05 0.43 15.98
N ALA A 17 -28.20 1.45 15.83
CA ALA A 17 -28.29 2.39 14.71
C ALA A 17 -28.14 1.72 13.34
N GLN A 18 -27.28 0.70 13.23
CA GLN A 18 -27.11 -0.06 11.99
C GLN A 18 -28.31 -0.96 11.70
N LYS A 19 -28.90 -1.60 12.72
CA LYS A 19 -30.08 -2.46 12.55
C LYS A 19 -31.32 -1.71 12.04
N LEU A 20 -31.42 -0.41 12.34
CA LEU A 20 -32.48 0.46 11.83
C LEU A 20 -32.29 0.85 10.35
N HIS A 21 -31.10 0.68 9.79
CA HIS A 21 -30.79 1.14 8.45
C HIS A 21 -31.26 0.12 7.38
N PRO A 22 -31.97 0.53 6.30
CA PRO A 22 -32.61 -0.38 5.33
C PRO A 22 -31.67 -1.39 4.64
N LEU A 23 -30.38 -1.07 4.55
CA LEU A 23 -29.37 -1.96 3.99
C LEU A 23 -29.11 -3.22 4.83
N TYR A 24 -29.45 -3.21 6.12
CA TYR A 24 -29.18 -4.31 7.07
C TYR A 24 -30.45 -5.12 7.34
N SER A 25 -30.96 -5.81 6.31
CA SER A 25 -32.18 -6.61 6.43
C SER A 25 -31.94 -7.93 7.21
N PRO A 26 -32.67 -8.20 8.30
CA PRO A 26 -32.55 -9.47 9.02
C PRO A 26 -33.05 -10.68 8.23
N ASN A 27 -33.92 -10.45 7.24
CA ASN A 27 -34.64 -11.49 6.51
C ASN A 27 -33.93 -11.96 5.23
N LEU A 28 -32.81 -11.33 4.87
CA LEU A 28 -31.94 -11.86 3.81
C LEU A 28 -31.44 -13.25 4.25
N SER A 29 -31.26 -14.17 3.31
CA SER A 29 -30.83 -15.53 3.65
C SER A 29 -29.96 -16.18 2.58
N PHE A 30 -29.11 -17.10 3.02
CA PHE A 30 -28.50 -18.11 2.16
C PHE A 30 -29.49 -19.26 2.00
N ASN A 31 -29.89 -19.54 0.76
CA ASN A 31 -30.88 -20.58 0.47
C ASN A 31 -30.14 -21.86 0.05
N LEU A 32 -29.89 -22.74 1.02
CA LEU A 32 -29.10 -23.96 0.80
C LEU A 32 -29.88 -25.05 0.08
N ASP A 33 -31.21 -24.91 -0.04
CA ASP A 33 -32.01 -25.84 -0.86
C ASP A 33 -31.63 -25.79 -2.34
N ARG A 34 -30.94 -24.72 -2.77
CA ARG A 34 -30.38 -24.59 -4.12
C ARG A 34 -29.19 -25.50 -4.39
N LEU A 35 -28.61 -26.14 -3.38
CA LEU A 35 -27.51 -27.09 -3.52
C LEU A 35 -28.00 -28.55 -3.50
N PRO A 36 -27.25 -29.49 -4.11
CA PRO A 36 -27.40 -30.92 -3.86
C PRO A 36 -27.34 -31.22 -2.36
N ALA A 37 -28.17 -32.16 -1.89
CA ALA A 37 -28.34 -32.44 -0.46
C ALA A 37 -27.02 -32.72 0.27
N ALA A 38 -26.10 -33.43 -0.38
CA ALA A 38 -24.79 -33.79 0.15
C ALA A 38 -23.92 -32.57 0.54
N LEU A 39 -24.05 -31.45 -0.18
CA LEU A 39 -23.21 -30.25 0.01
C LEU A 39 -23.79 -29.24 1.01
N ARG A 40 -25.05 -29.42 1.43
CA ARG A 40 -25.76 -28.39 2.21
C ARG A 40 -25.14 -28.13 3.58
N ASN A 41 -24.73 -29.18 4.28
CA ASN A 41 -24.14 -29.03 5.61
C ASN A 41 -22.74 -28.41 5.53
N ASP A 42 -21.93 -28.84 4.55
CA ASP A 42 -20.60 -28.29 4.29
C ASP A 42 -20.66 -26.79 3.98
N PHE A 43 -21.56 -26.37 3.10
CA PHE A 43 -21.75 -24.96 2.80
C PHE A 43 -22.37 -24.17 3.95
N ALA A 44 -23.21 -24.78 4.79
CA ALA A 44 -23.70 -24.13 5.99
C ALA A 44 -22.54 -23.80 6.95
N ALA A 45 -21.65 -24.76 7.21
CA ALA A 45 -20.45 -24.54 8.02
C ALA A 45 -19.54 -23.44 7.43
N PHE A 46 -19.30 -23.50 6.11
CA PHE A 46 -18.56 -22.45 5.41
C PHE A 46 -19.18 -21.07 5.61
N ILE A 47 -20.50 -20.93 5.43
CA ILE A 47 -21.20 -19.64 5.58
C ILE A 47 -21.09 -19.10 7.01
N PHE A 48 -21.18 -19.96 8.03
CA PHE A 48 -20.99 -19.54 9.42
C PHE A 48 -19.58 -19.00 9.67
N ASP A 49 -18.53 -19.70 9.22
CA ASP A 49 -17.14 -19.23 9.29
C ASP A 49 -16.96 -17.86 8.59
N ARG A 50 -17.54 -17.71 7.39
CA ARG A 50 -17.54 -16.43 6.67
C ARG A 50 -18.25 -15.33 7.46
N ALA A 51 -19.35 -15.66 8.14
CA ALA A 51 -20.14 -14.69 8.90
C ALA A 51 -19.46 -14.23 10.19
N GLU A 52 -18.54 -15.01 10.76
CA GLU A 52 -17.67 -14.56 11.85
C GLU A 52 -16.60 -13.59 11.35
N ALA A 53 -16.05 -13.84 10.16
CA ALA A 53 -14.93 -13.07 9.62
C ALA A 53 -15.32 -11.78 8.87
N LEU A 54 -16.57 -11.67 8.39
CA LEU A 54 -17.01 -10.59 7.50
C LEU A 54 -18.03 -9.65 8.14
N SER A 55 -18.04 -8.40 7.66
CA SER A 55 -19.14 -7.48 7.93
C SER A 55 -20.43 -7.91 7.21
N TYR A 56 -21.59 -7.53 7.78
CA TYR A 56 -22.90 -7.81 7.19
C TYR A 56 -22.98 -7.47 5.69
N LEU A 57 -22.54 -6.27 5.27
CA LEU A 57 -22.64 -5.85 3.87
C LEU A 57 -21.74 -6.67 2.92
N SER A 58 -20.59 -7.10 3.43
CA SER A 58 -19.68 -7.99 2.68
C SER A 58 -20.31 -9.37 2.53
N LEU A 59 -20.92 -9.89 3.60
CA LEU A 59 -21.60 -11.18 3.60
C LEU A 59 -22.86 -11.15 2.72
N ARG A 60 -23.62 -10.04 2.72
CA ARG A 60 -24.76 -9.81 1.83
C ARG A 60 -24.35 -9.90 0.36
N THR A 61 -23.19 -9.34 0.01
CA THR A 61 -22.64 -9.49 -1.35
C THR A 61 -22.27 -10.94 -1.65
N GLU A 62 -21.72 -11.68 -0.68
CA GLU A 62 -21.42 -13.11 -0.84
C GLU A 62 -22.66 -13.99 -0.96
N ALA A 63 -23.81 -13.61 -0.38
CA ALA A 63 -25.06 -14.36 -0.53
C ALA A 63 -25.52 -14.44 -2.00
N GLU A 64 -25.42 -13.35 -2.75
CA GLU A 64 -25.75 -13.35 -4.19
C GLU A 64 -24.82 -14.27 -5.00
N GLN A 65 -23.53 -14.32 -4.61
CA GLN A 65 -22.55 -15.19 -5.26
C GLN A 65 -22.75 -16.66 -4.89
N PHE A 66 -23.10 -16.93 -3.62
CA PHE A 66 -23.49 -18.25 -3.17
C PHE A 66 -24.69 -18.77 -3.96
N HIS A 67 -25.73 -17.97 -4.10
CA HIS A 67 -26.93 -18.36 -4.84
C HIS A 67 -26.61 -18.69 -6.30
N SER A 68 -25.76 -17.89 -6.95
CA SER A 68 -25.30 -18.19 -8.32
C SER A 68 -24.42 -19.44 -8.39
N LEU A 69 -23.54 -19.66 -7.41
CA LEU A 69 -22.71 -20.86 -7.34
C LEU A 69 -23.56 -22.12 -7.12
N ALA A 70 -24.57 -22.03 -6.26
CA ALA A 70 -25.48 -23.13 -5.96
C ALA A 70 -26.28 -23.56 -7.19
N ASP A 71 -26.81 -22.59 -7.96
CA ASP A 71 -27.48 -22.87 -9.23
C ASP A 71 -26.52 -23.54 -10.22
N PHE A 72 -25.29 -23.04 -10.34
CA PHE A 72 -24.26 -23.68 -11.17
C PHE A 72 -23.99 -25.13 -10.78
N ILE A 73 -23.78 -25.41 -9.49
CA ILE A 73 -23.49 -26.77 -9.00
C ILE A 73 -24.66 -27.69 -9.31
N THR A 74 -25.89 -27.25 -9.05
CA THR A 74 -27.10 -28.05 -9.31
C THR A 74 -27.32 -28.30 -10.80
N ASP A 75 -27.09 -27.30 -11.66
CA ASP A 75 -27.30 -27.43 -13.11
C ASP A 75 -26.20 -28.23 -13.81
N SER A 76 -24.93 -28.03 -13.40
CA SER A 76 -23.76 -28.50 -14.15
C SER A 76 -23.01 -29.65 -13.48
N CYS A 77 -23.21 -29.84 -12.17
CA CYS A 77 -22.54 -30.86 -11.37
C CYS A 77 -23.52 -31.50 -10.33
N PRO A 78 -24.72 -31.98 -10.74
CA PRO A 78 -25.76 -32.41 -9.79
C PRO A 78 -25.37 -33.60 -8.90
N LEU A 79 -24.45 -34.44 -9.37
CA LEU A 79 -23.97 -35.63 -8.67
C LEU A 79 -22.79 -35.36 -7.71
N LEU A 80 -22.32 -34.11 -7.65
CA LEU A 80 -21.18 -33.72 -6.82
C LEU A 80 -21.53 -33.86 -5.34
N THR A 81 -20.77 -34.68 -4.59
CA THR A 81 -21.02 -34.86 -3.15
C THR A 81 -20.10 -34.03 -2.28
N LYS A 82 -18.91 -33.68 -2.78
CA LYS A 82 -17.94 -32.74 -2.20
C LYS A 82 -17.43 -31.78 -3.26
N LEU A 83 -17.24 -30.51 -2.90
CA LEU A 83 -16.77 -29.50 -3.86
C LEU A 83 -15.38 -29.82 -4.42
N THR A 84 -14.55 -30.54 -3.67
CA THR A 84 -13.16 -30.89 -4.00
C THR A 84 -13.02 -32.22 -4.76
N GLU A 85 -14.13 -32.83 -5.20
CA GLU A 85 -14.10 -34.04 -6.05
C GLU A 85 -13.53 -33.80 -7.45
N LEU A 86 -13.69 -32.58 -7.97
CA LEU A 86 -13.15 -32.16 -9.26
C LEU A 86 -12.05 -31.12 -9.07
N PRO A 87 -11.01 -31.10 -9.92
CA PRO A 87 -10.02 -30.04 -9.92
C PRO A 87 -10.65 -28.65 -10.02
N LEU A 88 -10.04 -27.65 -9.38
CA LEU A 88 -10.55 -26.28 -9.39
C LEU A 88 -10.61 -25.72 -10.82
N GLU A 89 -9.60 -26.02 -11.65
CA GLU A 89 -9.53 -25.59 -13.04
C GLU A 89 -10.73 -26.10 -13.86
N ASP A 90 -11.15 -27.35 -13.62
CA ASP A 90 -12.30 -27.96 -14.28
C ASP A 90 -13.61 -27.30 -13.83
N LEU A 91 -13.75 -27.04 -12.53
CA LEU A 91 -14.91 -26.34 -11.99
C LEU A 91 -14.99 -24.90 -12.50
N GLU A 92 -13.88 -24.18 -12.56
CA GLU A 92 -13.81 -22.83 -13.10
C GLU A 92 -14.16 -22.79 -14.59
N HIS A 93 -13.66 -23.74 -15.37
CA HIS A 93 -13.98 -23.86 -16.78
C HIS A 93 -15.49 -24.10 -16.99
N ARG A 94 -16.07 -25.07 -16.26
CA ARG A 94 -17.52 -25.36 -16.30
C ARG A 94 -18.36 -24.17 -15.86
N LEU A 95 -17.93 -23.48 -14.81
CA LEU A 95 -18.61 -22.29 -14.29
C LEU A 95 -18.61 -21.15 -15.33
N LYS A 96 -17.49 -20.91 -16.02
CA LYS A 96 -17.42 -19.91 -17.10
C LYS A 96 -18.39 -20.24 -18.24
N LEU A 97 -18.49 -21.51 -18.64
CA LEU A 97 -19.46 -21.95 -19.65
C LEU A 97 -20.91 -21.76 -19.17
N TRP A 98 -21.21 -22.08 -17.91
CA TRP A 98 -22.55 -21.89 -17.32
C TRP A 98 -22.94 -20.41 -17.22
N ILE A 99 -22.00 -19.52 -16.85
CA ILE A 99 -22.21 -18.07 -16.83
C ILE A 99 -22.64 -17.57 -18.22
N LEU A 100 -21.95 -18.03 -19.27
CA LEU A 100 -22.28 -17.67 -20.65
C LEU A 100 -23.66 -18.19 -21.06
N LYS A 101 -23.98 -19.45 -20.75
CA LYS A 101 -25.29 -20.07 -21.05
C LYS A 101 -26.46 -19.37 -20.38
N THR A 102 -26.26 -18.85 -19.17
CA THR A 102 -27.29 -18.13 -18.39
C THR A 102 -27.39 -16.64 -18.77
N GLY A 103 -26.67 -16.18 -19.81
CA GLY A 103 -26.70 -14.80 -20.28
C GLY A 103 -25.99 -13.80 -19.34
N LYS A 104 -25.25 -14.29 -18.34
CA LYS A 104 -24.47 -13.45 -17.43
C LYS A 104 -23.12 -13.11 -18.07
N ARG A 105 -22.52 -11.99 -17.67
CA ARG A 105 -21.21 -11.56 -18.18
C ARG A 105 -20.07 -12.26 -17.46
N LEU A 106 -19.03 -12.69 -18.17
CA LEU A 106 -17.81 -13.24 -17.58
C LEU A 106 -16.98 -12.20 -16.83
N SER A 107 -17.13 -10.92 -17.20
CA SER A 107 -16.42 -9.82 -16.57
C SER A 107 -17.24 -8.53 -16.59
N TYR A 108 -16.89 -7.62 -15.69
CA TYR A 108 -17.52 -6.32 -15.53
C TYR A 108 -16.46 -5.23 -15.54
N THR A 109 -16.76 -4.12 -16.21
CA THR A 109 -15.95 -2.90 -16.05
C THR A 109 -16.41 -2.18 -14.79
N ARG A 110 -15.47 -1.93 -13.87
CA ARG A 110 -15.72 -1.18 -12.64
C ARG A 110 -14.86 0.06 -12.57
N THR A 111 -15.42 1.14 -12.05
CA THR A 111 -14.70 2.39 -11.81
C THR A 111 -14.39 2.48 -10.33
N ARG A 112 -13.11 2.63 -9.95
CA ARG A 112 -12.79 2.93 -8.55
C ARG A 112 -13.04 4.41 -8.28
N ALA A 113 -13.83 4.69 -7.24
CA ALA A 113 -14.13 6.05 -6.80
C ALA A 113 -12.88 6.87 -6.44
N ASP A 114 -11.79 6.23 -6.00
CA ASP A 114 -10.57 6.90 -5.56
C ASP A 114 -9.62 7.30 -6.71
N ALA A 115 -9.69 6.64 -7.85
CA ALA A 115 -8.72 6.83 -8.93
C ALA A 115 -9.36 7.29 -10.25
N GLY A 116 -10.69 7.23 -10.37
CA GLY A 116 -11.40 7.41 -11.65
C GLY A 116 -10.97 6.38 -12.71
N ARG A 117 -10.18 5.37 -12.32
CA ARG A 117 -9.68 4.33 -13.22
C ARG A 117 -10.71 3.24 -13.34
N THR A 118 -11.02 2.89 -14.59
CA THR A 118 -11.77 1.71 -14.95
C THR A 118 -10.85 0.50 -14.94
N TYR A 119 -11.31 -0.60 -14.37
CA TYR A 119 -10.63 -1.90 -14.44
C TYR A 119 -11.66 -2.98 -14.78
N VAL A 120 -11.18 -4.04 -15.42
CA VAL A 120 -11.99 -5.22 -15.71
C VAL A 120 -11.83 -6.19 -14.54
N GLU A 121 -12.95 -6.63 -13.98
CA GLU A 121 -13.01 -7.62 -12.91
C GLU A 121 -13.81 -8.82 -13.41
N ASP A 122 -13.31 -10.03 -13.17
CA ASP A 122 -14.05 -11.27 -13.47
C ASP A 122 -15.35 -11.33 -12.68
N ASN A 123 -16.29 -12.15 -13.18
CA ASN A 123 -17.55 -12.39 -12.51
C ASN A 123 -17.30 -12.84 -11.06
N PRO A 124 -17.87 -12.15 -10.04
CA PRO A 124 -17.53 -12.42 -8.64
C PRO A 124 -17.81 -13.85 -8.18
N VAL A 125 -18.70 -14.60 -8.85
CA VAL A 125 -18.97 -16.01 -8.57
C VAL A 125 -17.73 -16.90 -8.79
N ILE A 126 -16.85 -16.57 -9.74
CA ILE A 126 -15.60 -17.31 -10.00
C ILE A 126 -14.69 -17.21 -8.78
N ARG A 127 -14.55 -16.01 -8.22
CA ARG A 127 -13.79 -15.79 -6.98
C ARG A 127 -14.44 -16.46 -5.78
N TYR A 128 -15.77 -16.50 -5.74
CA TYR A 128 -16.50 -17.18 -4.67
C TYR A 128 -16.29 -18.69 -4.72
N LEU A 129 -16.30 -19.31 -5.91
CA LEU A 129 -15.92 -20.71 -6.12
C LEU A 129 -14.52 -20.99 -5.57
N ALA A 130 -13.51 -20.23 -5.97
CA ALA A 130 -12.14 -20.42 -5.52
C ALA A 130 -11.99 -20.28 -3.98
N LYS A 131 -12.75 -19.37 -3.36
CA LYS A 131 -12.79 -19.23 -1.90
C LYS A 131 -13.41 -20.46 -1.22
N ALA A 132 -14.57 -20.91 -1.70
CA ALA A 132 -15.27 -22.07 -1.15
C ALA A 132 -14.42 -23.34 -1.34
N TYR A 133 -13.85 -23.54 -2.53
CA TYR A 133 -12.96 -24.65 -2.84
C TYR A 133 -11.77 -24.71 -1.88
N ARG A 134 -11.11 -23.56 -1.65
CA ARG A 134 -9.99 -23.47 -0.71
C ARG A 134 -10.38 -23.76 0.74
N TYR A 135 -11.61 -23.43 1.15
CA TYR A 135 -12.09 -23.73 2.50
C TYR A 135 -12.27 -25.24 2.73
N PHE A 136 -12.70 -25.98 1.69
CA PHE A 136 -12.90 -27.42 1.76
C PHE A 136 -11.63 -28.24 1.48
N LEU A 137 -10.54 -27.61 1.06
CA LEU A 137 -9.23 -28.27 1.06
C LEU A 137 -8.76 -28.49 2.49
N PRO A 138 -7.95 -29.55 2.75
CA PRO A 138 -7.29 -29.71 4.04
C PRO A 138 -6.58 -28.41 4.44
N PRO A 139 -6.57 -28.04 5.73
CA PRO A 139 -5.90 -26.82 6.17
C PRO A 139 -4.46 -26.83 5.66
N VAL A 140 -4.13 -25.83 4.83
CA VAL A 140 -2.77 -25.61 4.33
C VAL A 140 -1.84 -25.59 5.52
N ASN A 141 -0.78 -26.41 5.45
CA ASN A 141 0.24 -26.60 6.48
C ASN A 141 0.34 -25.39 7.42
N THR A 142 0.06 -25.61 8.69
CA THR A 142 0.20 -24.58 9.74
C THR A 142 1.65 -24.15 9.92
N VAL A 143 2.58 -24.95 9.39
CA VAL A 143 4.01 -24.73 9.39
C VAL A 143 4.43 -24.06 8.09
N PHE A 144 5.25 -23.01 8.19
CA PHE A 144 5.90 -22.40 7.04
C PHE A 144 6.77 -23.42 6.29
N SER A 145 6.49 -23.62 5.01
CA SER A 145 7.35 -24.35 4.07
C SER A 145 7.99 -23.37 3.11
N LYS A 146 9.26 -23.60 2.82
CA LYS A 146 10.05 -22.79 1.88
C LYS A 146 9.79 -23.21 0.45
N GLU A 147 9.42 -24.47 0.27
CA GLU A 147 9.10 -25.14 -0.97
C GLU A 147 7.84 -24.54 -1.60
N ASP A 148 6.91 -24.02 -0.79
CA ASP A 148 5.73 -23.30 -1.24
C ASP A 148 6.08 -22.07 -2.11
N ASP A 149 5.29 -21.84 -3.15
CA ASP A 149 5.41 -20.65 -4.02
C ASP A 149 4.71 -19.42 -3.45
N ILE A 150 3.89 -19.59 -2.41
CA ILE A 150 3.21 -18.51 -1.72
C ILE A 150 3.52 -18.64 -0.23
N TRP A 151 4.36 -17.76 0.29
CA TRP A 151 4.74 -17.75 1.69
C TRP A 151 3.75 -16.93 2.50
N ASP A 152 3.15 -17.56 3.51
CA ASP A 152 2.41 -16.88 4.57
C ASP A 152 3.39 -16.29 5.59
N LEU A 153 3.50 -14.96 5.61
CA LEU A 153 4.41 -14.25 6.50
C LEU A 153 3.96 -14.25 7.95
N THR A 154 2.73 -14.66 8.25
CA THR A 154 2.27 -14.84 9.63
C THR A 154 2.85 -16.11 10.27
N LYS A 155 3.26 -17.08 9.44
CA LYS A 155 3.81 -18.38 9.86
C LYS A 155 5.34 -18.45 9.77
N ILE A 156 5.98 -17.44 9.19
CA ILE A 156 7.43 -17.48 8.93
C ILE A 156 8.21 -17.50 10.27
N PRO A 157 9.18 -18.41 10.47
CA PRO A 157 9.88 -18.57 11.75
C PRO A 157 10.99 -17.53 11.95
N ILE A 158 10.79 -16.29 11.51
CA ILE A 158 11.72 -15.18 11.69
C ILE A 158 10.97 -13.90 12.05
N ARG A 159 11.58 -13.07 12.89
CA ARG A 159 11.03 -11.74 13.18
C ARG A 159 11.23 -10.81 11.98
N LEU A 160 10.13 -10.40 11.36
CA LEU A 160 10.15 -9.48 10.23
C LEU A 160 10.30 -8.02 10.67
N ARG A 161 11.08 -7.25 9.90
CA ARG A 161 11.15 -5.79 10.02
C ARG A 161 10.09 -5.16 9.12
N ALA A 162 8.85 -5.16 9.58
CA ALA A 162 7.71 -4.58 8.87
C ALA A 162 7.11 -3.40 9.65
N SER A 163 6.57 -2.42 8.92
CA SER A 163 5.82 -1.33 9.56
C SER A 163 4.40 -1.82 9.86
N PRO A 164 3.90 -1.65 11.09
CA PRO A 164 2.52 -2.02 11.45
C PRO A 164 1.46 -1.34 10.58
N ALA A 165 1.76 -0.15 10.03
CA ALA A 165 0.87 0.64 9.18
C ALA A 165 0.86 0.20 7.70
N ASN A 166 1.71 -0.77 7.32
CA ASN A 166 1.77 -1.36 5.99
C ASN A 166 1.83 -2.88 6.10
N ALA A 167 0.72 -3.49 6.53
CA ALA A 167 0.63 -4.93 6.69
C ALA A 167 0.78 -5.65 5.33
N VAL A 168 1.74 -6.57 5.28
CA VAL A 168 1.94 -7.51 4.18
C VAL A 168 1.88 -8.89 4.79
N SER A 169 0.89 -9.69 4.38
CA SER A 169 0.65 -11.01 4.95
C SER A 169 1.28 -12.14 4.14
N SER A 170 1.67 -11.91 2.89
CA SER A 170 2.26 -12.94 2.05
C SER A 170 3.28 -12.43 1.04
N ILE A 171 4.12 -13.34 0.58
CA ILE A 171 5.01 -13.17 -0.58
C ILE A 171 4.61 -14.21 -1.62
N ASN A 172 4.45 -13.79 -2.86
CA ASN A 172 4.03 -14.65 -3.97
C ASN A 172 5.12 -14.71 -5.04
N PHE A 173 5.65 -15.92 -5.27
CA PHE A 173 6.69 -16.22 -6.24
C PHE A 173 6.15 -16.82 -7.55
N THR A 174 4.84 -17.06 -7.68
CA THR A 174 4.23 -17.68 -8.88
C THR A 174 4.38 -16.82 -10.14
N LYS A 175 4.72 -15.53 -9.98
CA LYS A 175 5.02 -14.62 -11.09
C LYS A 175 6.42 -14.81 -11.68
N ILE A 176 7.27 -15.62 -11.04
CA ILE A 176 8.57 -15.99 -11.59
C ILE A 176 8.36 -17.27 -12.38
N GLU A 177 8.39 -17.16 -13.70
CA GLU A 177 8.00 -18.25 -14.61
C GLU A 177 9.06 -19.36 -14.66
N GLN A 178 10.35 -19.02 -14.52
CA GLN A 178 11.44 -19.98 -14.51
C GLN A 178 11.57 -20.67 -13.12
N PRO A 179 11.45 -22.01 -13.02
CA PRO A 179 11.51 -22.72 -11.74
C PRO A 179 12.83 -22.54 -10.97
N ASP A 180 13.99 -22.58 -11.64
CA ASP A 180 15.27 -22.46 -10.93
C ASP A 180 15.48 -21.03 -10.41
N ILE A 181 15.18 -20.01 -11.22
CA ILE A 181 15.18 -18.60 -10.75
C ILE A 181 14.21 -18.45 -9.57
N ARG A 182 13.03 -19.07 -9.61
CA ARG A 182 12.06 -18.99 -8.51
C ARG A 182 12.68 -19.50 -7.19
N ASN A 183 13.37 -20.65 -7.24
CA ASN A 183 14.04 -21.24 -6.08
C ASN A 183 15.24 -20.40 -5.59
N GLU A 184 16.07 -19.90 -6.51
CA GLU A 184 17.18 -19.00 -6.21
C GLU A 184 16.70 -17.72 -5.50
N ILE A 185 15.56 -17.19 -5.95
CA ILE A 185 14.96 -15.97 -5.42
C ILE A 185 14.29 -16.23 -4.06
N LYS A 186 13.69 -17.40 -3.84
CA LYS A 186 13.21 -17.82 -2.51
C LYS A 186 14.36 -17.81 -1.49
N GLU A 187 15.51 -18.42 -1.81
CA GLU A 187 16.71 -18.38 -0.95
C GLU A 187 17.15 -16.94 -0.64
N CYS A 188 17.27 -16.13 -1.69
CA CYS A 188 17.65 -14.73 -1.56
C CYS A 188 16.65 -13.97 -0.68
N CYS A 189 15.35 -14.12 -0.91
CA CYS A 189 14.30 -13.47 -0.12
C CYS A 189 14.38 -13.85 1.36
N LEU A 190 14.49 -15.13 1.70
CA LEU A 190 14.60 -15.56 3.10
C LEU A 190 15.83 -14.97 3.79
N TYR A 191 16.99 -14.98 3.10
CA TYR A 191 18.21 -14.36 3.59
C TYR A 191 18.05 -12.84 3.82
N ARG A 192 17.43 -12.14 2.86
CA ARG A 192 17.22 -10.69 2.91
C ARG A 192 16.22 -10.30 4.01
N LEU A 193 15.14 -11.05 4.21
CA LEU A 193 14.12 -10.79 5.22
C LEU A 193 14.68 -10.79 6.65
N LYS A 194 15.71 -11.61 6.93
CA LYS A 194 16.40 -11.61 8.23
C LYS A 194 17.15 -10.30 8.52
N ARG A 195 17.48 -9.52 7.49
CA ARG A 195 18.43 -8.38 7.58
C ARG A 195 17.83 -7.04 7.19
N MET A 196 16.78 -7.05 6.37
CA MET A 196 16.25 -5.86 5.70
C MET A 196 14.77 -5.65 6.03
N ALA A 197 14.29 -4.44 5.80
CA ALA A 197 12.86 -4.15 5.91
C ALA A 197 12.08 -4.95 4.86
N LEU A 198 10.93 -5.51 5.26
CA LEU A 198 10.06 -6.32 4.40
C LEU A 198 9.74 -5.61 3.08
N ASN A 199 9.38 -4.33 3.14
CA ASN A 199 9.08 -3.54 1.94
C ASN A 199 10.27 -3.46 0.96
N THR A 200 11.51 -3.49 1.44
CA THR A 200 12.69 -3.51 0.56
C THR A 200 12.76 -4.82 -0.22
N VAL A 201 12.52 -5.94 0.44
CA VAL A 201 12.47 -7.26 -0.20
C VAL A 201 11.32 -7.35 -1.19
N MET A 202 10.16 -6.74 -0.90
CA MET A 202 9.03 -6.67 -1.84
C MET A 202 9.36 -5.86 -3.11
N MET A 203 10.13 -4.78 -2.98
CA MET A 203 10.61 -4.00 -4.13
C MET A 203 11.64 -4.78 -4.96
N GLU A 204 12.51 -5.56 -4.31
CA GLU A 204 13.43 -6.50 -4.94
C GLU A 204 12.70 -7.57 -5.74
N LEU A 205 11.73 -8.25 -5.12
CA LEU A 205 10.90 -9.25 -5.79
C LEU A 205 10.10 -8.65 -6.97
N SER A 206 9.58 -7.42 -6.82
CA SER A 206 8.87 -6.75 -7.91
C SER A 206 9.76 -6.49 -9.12
N ALA A 207 11.04 -6.18 -8.90
CA ALA A 207 12.02 -6.01 -9.97
C ALA A 207 12.32 -7.35 -10.66
N VAL A 208 12.46 -8.42 -9.87
CA VAL A 208 12.71 -9.78 -10.35
C VAL A 208 11.55 -10.31 -11.16
N ASN A 209 10.30 -10.12 -10.72
CA ASN A 209 9.11 -10.53 -11.48
C ASN A 209 9.10 -9.91 -12.88
N PHE A 210 9.57 -8.67 -13.02
CA PHE A 210 9.64 -8.00 -14.33
C PHE A 210 10.78 -8.56 -15.20
N LEU A 211 11.94 -8.84 -14.62
CA LEU A 211 13.02 -9.54 -15.30
C LEU A 211 12.59 -10.95 -15.75
N SER A 212 11.93 -11.71 -14.88
CA SER A 212 11.46 -13.08 -15.16
C SER A 212 10.52 -13.10 -16.36
N LYS A 213 9.58 -12.14 -16.43
CA LYS A 213 8.70 -11.96 -17.58
C LYS A 213 9.47 -11.68 -18.87
N PHE A 214 10.46 -10.80 -18.83
CA PHE A 214 11.30 -10.53 -20.01
C PHE A 214 12.05 -11.80 -20.45
N LEU A 215 12.63 -12.53 -19.49
CA LEU A 215 13.34 -13.77 -19.80
C LEU A 215 12.40 -14.82 -20.41
N SER A 216 11.17 -14.97 -19.90
CA SER A 216 10.26 -15.98 -20.45
C SER A 216 9.74 -15.62 -21.84
N GLU A 217 9.52 -14.33 -22.12
CA GLU A 217 9.04 -13.87 -23.43
C GLU A 217 10.14 -13.92 -24.51
N TYR A 218 11.38 -13.53 -24.18
CA TYR A 218 12.42 -13.31 -25.19
C TYR A 218 13.61 -14.28 -25.12
N PHE A 219 13.86 -14.90 -23.96
CA PHE A 219 15.00 -15.78 -23.71
C PHE A 219 14.60 -17.04 -22.90
N PRO A 220 13.63 -17.84 -23.38
CA PRO A 220 13.05 -18.95 -22.63
C PRO A 220 14.06 -20.06 -22.25
N GLU A 221 15.21 -20.11 -22.92
CA GLU A 221 16.32 -21.01 -22.61
C GLU A 221 17.03 -20.65 -21.29
N ILE A 222 16.86 -19.43 -20.79
CA ILE A 222 17.47 -18.97 -19.54
C ILE A 222 16.59 -19.39 -18.37
N THR A 223 16.86 -20.56 -17.81
CA THR A 223 16.08 -21.12 -16.68
C THR A 223 16.62 -20.75 -15.30
N SER A 224 17.88 -20.31 -15.20
CA SER A 224 18.61 -20.03 -13.95
C SER A 224 19.45 -18.76 -14.08
N LEU A 225 19.63 -18.01 -12.97
CA LEU A 225 20.53 -16.85 -12.96
C LEU A 225 22.01 -17.23 -13.11
N LYS A 226 22.37 -18.51 -12.97
CA LYS A 226 23.71 -19.02 -13.28
C LYS A 226 24.11 -18.78 -14.74
N SER A 227 23.13 -18.77 -15.65
CA SER A 227 23.34 -18.57 -17.08
C SER A 227 23.32 -17.08 -17.49
N MET A 228 23.01 -16.16 -16.57
CA MET A 228 23.00 -14.73 -16.86
C MET A 228 24.40 -14.25 -17.23
N LYS A 229 24.50 -13.54 -18.35
CA LYS A 229 25.73 -12.89 -18.79
C LYS A 229 25.50 -11.40 -19.01
N ARG A 230 26.60 -10.68 -19.22
CA ARG A 230 26.58 -9.22 -19.41
C ARG A 230 25.73 -8.83 -20.62
N GLU A 231 25.86 -9.58 -21.71
CA GLU A 231 25.16 -9.35 -22.98
C GLU A 231 23.64 -9.42 -22.77
N LEU A 232 23.16 -10.46 -22.07
CA LEU A 232 21.74 -10.60 -21.73
C LEU A 232 21.23 -9.49 -20.80
N LEU A 233 22.07 -9.00 -19.88
CA LEU A 233 21.71 -7.85 -19.06
C LEU A 233 21.57 -6.58 -19.91
N GLU A 234 22.42 -6.39 -20.93
CA GLU A 234 22.35 -5.25 -21.85
C GLU A 234 21.10 -5.29 -22.72
N GLU A 235 20.67 -6.47 -23.16
CA GLU A 235 19.37 -6.67 -23.82
C GLU A 235 18.21 -6.27 -22.89
N TYR A 236 18.24 -6.71 -21.63
CA TYR A 236 17.22 -6.32 -20.66
C TYR A 236 17.20 -4.80 -20.38
N LEU A 237 18.37 -4.16 -20.31
CA LEU A 237 18.46 -2.70 -20.17
C LEU A 237 17.86 -1.99 -21.39
N SER A 238 18.16 -2.46 -22.60
CA SER A 238 17.60 -1.92 -23.84
C SER A 238 16.08 -2.06 -23.86
N TYR A 239 15.56 -3.24 -23.53
CA TYR A 239 14.13 -3.49 -23.39
C TYR A 239 13.46 -2.54 -22.36
N LEU A 240 14.07 -2.34 -21.19
CA LEU A 240 13.56 -1.44 -20.17
C LEU A 240 13.38 -0.01 -20.70
N TYR A 241 14.40 0.52 -21.37
CA TYR A 241 14.44 1.92 -21.79
C TYR A 241 13.72 2.20 -23.12
N LEU A 242 13.66 1.23 -24.03
CA LEU A 242 13.10 1.43 -25.38
C LEU A 242 11.67 0.88 -25.53
N GLU A 243 11.36 -0.24 -24.89
CA GLU A 243 10.15 -1.00 -25.20
C GLU A 243 9.13 -1.02 -24.07
N SER A 244 9.59 -1.22 -22.83
CA SER A 244 8.68 -1.54 -21.73
C SER A 244 7.66 -0.44 -21.39
N LYS A 245 8.00 0.83 -21.67
CA LYS A 245 7.18 2.05 -21.44
C LYS A 245 6.54 2.17 -20.05
N ARG A 246 6.99 1.37 -19.07
CA ARG A 246 6.33 1.21 -17.77
C ARG A 246 6.64 2.34 -16.80
N LYS A 247 7.88 2.83 -16.83
CA LYS A 247 8.36 3.91 -15.96
C LYS A 247 9.16 4.91 -16.77
N LYS A 248 9.21 6.13 -16.24
CA LYS A 248 10.09 7.18 -16.77
C LYS A 248 11.56 6.94 -16.39
N GLU A 249 11.81 6.21 -15.30
CA GLU A 249 13.15 5.98 -14.74
C GLU A 249 13.20 4.60 -14.08
N TYR A 250 14.30 3.87 -14.28
CA TYR A 250 14.49 2.50 -13.77
C TYR A 250 15.59 2.39 -12.71
N ARG A 251 16.30 3.49 -12.41
CA ARG A 251 17.46 3.50 -11.50
C ARG A 251 17.24 2.71 -10.21
N SER A 252 16.18 2.99 -9.46
CA SER A 252 15.90 2.28 -8.19
C SER A 252 15.67 0.77 -8.40
N GLU A 253 14.99 0.40 -9.48
CA GLU A 253 14.73 -0.99 -9.81
C GLU A 253 16.02 -1.74 -10.19
N LEU A 254 16.90 -1.10 -10.95
CA LEU A 254 18.22 -1.64 -11.26
C LEU A 254 19.07 -1.82 -10.00
N TYR A 255 18.96 -0.92 -9.02
CA TYR A 255 19.66 -1.11 -7.73
C TYR A 255 19.12 -2.29 -6.93
N HIS A 256 17.80 -2.53 -7.00
CA HIS A 256 17.19 -3.70 -6.40
C HIS A 256 17.67 -4.98 -7.08
N LEU A 257 17.66 -5.04 -8.43
CA LEU A 257 18.21 -6.19 -9.18
C LEU A 257 19.69 -6.41 -8.88
N LYS A 258 20.51 -5.35 -8.89
CA LYS A 258 21.93 -5.42 -8.50
C LYS A 258 22.10 -6.02 -7.11
N THR A 259 21.23 -5.66 -6.16
CA THR A 259 21.29 -6.20 -4.80
C THR A 259 20.95 -7.69 -4.76
N VAL A 260 19.90 -8.10 -5.49
CA VAL A 260 19.50 -9.50 -5.64
C VAL A 260 20.62 -10.32 -6.27
N PHE A 261 21.14 -9.87 -7.42
CA PHE A 261 22.18 -10.57 -8.17
C PHE A 261 23.46 -10.75 -7.34
N ASN A 262 23.90 -9.71 -6.63
CA ASN A 262 25.05 -9.82 -5.74
C ASN A 262 24.79 -10.75 -4.54
N THR A 263 23.54 -10.85 -4.09
CA THR A 263 23.18 -11.75 -2.98
C THR A 263 23.20 -13.20 -3.49
N ILE A 264 22.57 -13.48 -4.62
CA ILE A 264 22.55 -14.81 -5.26
C ILE A 264 23.95 -15.26 -5.66
N GLY A 265 24.75 -14.38 -6.28
CA GLY A 265 26.16 -14.65 -6.61
C GLY A 265 27.05 -14.96 -5.41
N ARG A 266 26.62 -14.62 -4.19
CA ARG A 266 27.29 -15.04 -2.95
C ARG A 266 26.70 -16.31 -2.37
N LEU A 267 25.37 -16.45 -2.37
CA LEU A 267 24.68 -17.62 -1.81
C LEU A 267 24.97 -18.91 -2.59
N PHE A 268 25.05 -18.81 -3.92
CA PHE A 268 25.21 -19.96 -4.82
C PHE A 268 26.57 -19.99 -5.54
N SER A 269 27.48 -19.08 -5.19
CA SER A 269 28.80 -18.94 -5.85
C SER A 269 28.71 -18.74 -7.38
N TYR A 270 27.72 -17.97 -7.83
CA TYR A 270 27.57 -17.58 -9.23
C TYR A 270 28.45 -16.36 -9.53
N ASP A 271 29.69 -16.61 -9.97
CA ASP A 271 30.67 -15.57 -10.26
C ASP A 271 30.24 -14.65 -11.41
N ASN A 272 29.46 -15.16 -12.36
CA ASN A 272 28.88 -14.38 -13.47
C ASN A 272 28.00 -13.20 -13.00
N LEU A 273 27.41 -13.28 -11.80
CA LEU A 273 26.56 -12.23 -11.26
C LEU A 273 27.36 -11.14 -10.52
N ARG A 274 28.60 -11.43 -10.12
CA ARG A 274 29.42 -10.50 -9.35
C ARG A 274 29.88 -9.36 -10.24
N GLY A 275 29.44 -8.15 -9.93
CA GLY A 275 29.86 -6.95 -10.65
C GLY A 275 29.25 -6.76 -12.05
N ILE A 276 28.31 -7.61 -12.46
CA ILE A 276 27.65 -7.55 -13.78
C ILE A 276 27.00 -6.18 -14.09
N PHE A 277 26.55 -5.46 -13.06
CA PHE A 277 26.06 -4.09 -13.15
C PHE A 277 27.18 -3.06 -13.00
N LEU A 278 27.49 -2.35 -14.09
CA LEU A 278 28.42 -1.24 -14.18
C LEU A 278 27.82 0.06 -13.64
N LYS A 279 28.68 1.03 -13.30
CA LYS A 279 28.23 2.34 -12.83
C LYS A 279 27.45 3.11 -13.89
N SER A 280 27.80 2.93 -15.16
CA SER A 280 27.15 3.55 -16.34
C SER A 280 25.71 3.09 -16.55
N ASP A 281 25.37 1.87 -16.13
CA ASP A 281 24.01 1.31 -16.28
C ASP A 281 22.96 2.08 -15.47
N PHE A 282 23.39 2.91 -14.51
CA PHE A 282 22.51 3.70 -13.67
C PHE A 282 22.47 5.15 -14.14
N GLU A 283 21.32 5.59 -14.67
CA GLU A 283 21.08 6.98 -15.07
C GLU A 283 21.58 7.99 -14.03
N LYS A 284 22.27 9.05 -14.47
CA LYS A 284 22.72 10.13 -13.56
C LYS A 284 21.52 10.71 -12.80
N ARG A 285 21.69 11.01 -11.51
CA ARG A 285 20.65 11.66 -10.71
C ARG A 285 20.26 12.98 -11.37
N LYS A 286 19.01 13.09 -11.82
CA LYS A 286 18.41 14.39 -12.11
C LYS A 286 18.28 15.15 -10.79
N HIS A 287 18.54 16.46 -10.80
CA HIS A 287 18.27 17.31 -9.66
C HIS A 287 16.76 17.35 -9.44
N THR A 288 16.29 16.72 -8.35
CA THR A 288 14.87 16.75 -7.99
C THR A 288 14.52 18.14 -7.49
N ILE A 289 13.62 18.82 -8.19
CA ILE A 289 12.96 20.01 -7.66
C ILE A 289 12.03 19.53 -6.54
N TYR A 290 12.39 19.89 -5.33
CA TYR A 290 11.61 19.55 -4.15
C TYR A 290 10.26 20.28 -4.25
N LYS A 291 9.21 19.77 -3.61
CA LYS A 291 7.86 20.38 -3.66
C LYS A 291 7.31 20.54 -2.25
N CYS A 292 6.61 21.64 -2.02
CA CYS A 292 5.87 21.95 -0.80
C CYS A 292 4.51 22.53 -1.19
N TYR A 293 3.53 22.42 -0.31
CA TYR A 293 2.27 23.13 -0.47
C TYR A 293 2.43 24.63 -0.23
N SER A 294 1.75 25.45 -1.01
CA SER A 294 1.47 26.84 -0.67
C SER A 294 0.42 26.92 0.44
N ASP A 295 0.30 28.06 1.13
CA ASP A 295 -0.77 28.24 2.13
C ASP A 295 -2.16 28.20 1.48
N ALA A 296 -2.29 28.68 0.24
CA ALA A 296 -3.54 28.57 -0.52
C ALA A 296 -3.89 27.11 -0.86
N GLU A 297 -2.90 26.29 -1.23
CA GLU A 297 -3.09 24.85 -1.45
C GLU A 297 -3.51 24.13 -0.17
N LEU A 298 -2.87 24.43 0.96
CA LEU A 298 -3.24 23.87 2.26
C LEU A 298 -4.67 24.23 2.63
N ASN A 299 -5.05 25.52 2.52
CA ASN A 299 -6.41 25.96 2.82
C ASN A 299 -7.47 25.24 1.96
N ARG A 300 -7.20 25.06 0.66
CA ARG A 300 -8.09 24.29 -0.22
C ARG A 300 -8.16 22.83 0.20
N LEU A 301 -7.04 22.21 0.55
CA LEU A 301 -7.01 20.82 1.00
C LEU A 301 -7.75 20.64 2.35
N HIS A 302 -7.52 21.53 3.32
CA HIS A 302 -8.18 21.56 4.63
C HIS A 302 -9.69 21.75 4.51
N SER A 303 -10.15 22.50 3.50
CA SER A 303 -11.58 22.66 3.25
C SER A 303 -12.31 21.32 3.03
N GLY A 304 -11.59 20.31 2.52
CA GLY A 304 -12.09 18.97 2.34
C GLY A 304 -12.14 18.11 3.60
N TYR A 305 -11.36 18.44 4.64
CA TYR A 305 -11.22 17.59 5.83
C TYR A 305 -12.53 17.37 6.58
N ARG A 306 -13.48 18.29 6.47
CA ARG A 306 -14.83 18.15 7.04
C ARG A 306 -15.63 16.96 6.48
N TYR A 307 -15.24 16.43 5.32
CA TYR A 307 -15.86 15.28 4.66
C TYR A 307 -15.14 13.95 4.97
N LEU A 308 -14.06 13.99 5.75
CA LEU A 308 -13.39 12.81 6.27
C LEU A 308 -13.99 12.42 7.62
N ASP A 309 -13.82 11.15 8.01
CA ASP A 309 -14.09 10.77 9.40
C ASP A 309 -13.16 11.53 10.35
N LYS A 310 -13.65 11.77 11.58
CA LYS A 310 -12.96 12.59 12.58
C LYS A 310 -11.51 12.15 12.83
N GLN A 311 -11.25 10.84 12.86
CA GLN A 311 -9.91 10.30 13.10
C GLN A 311 -8.98 10.57 11.92
N THR A 312 -9.43 10.38 10.68
CA THR A 312 -8.62 10.70 9.49
C THR A 312 -8.29 12.19 9.43
N ALA A 313 -9.27 13.06 9.70
CA ALA A 313 -9.05 14.51 9.70
C ALA A 313 -8.02 14.93 10.77
N ARG A 314 -8.20 14.48 12.03
CA ARG A 314 -7.26 14.76 13.13
C ARG A 314 -5.87 14.20 12.83
N LEU A 315 -5.78 13.00 12.26
CA LEU A 315 -4.51 12.38 11.87
C LEU A 315 -3.75 13.27 10.88
N LEU A 316 -4.41 13.77 9.83
CA LEU A 316 -3.77 14.61 8.82
C LEU A 316 -3.31 15.94 9.39
N ILE A 317 -4.11 16.57 10.26
CA ILE A 317 -3.75 17.82 10.93
C ILE A 317 -2.54 17.59 11.85
N ILE A 318 -2.56 16.55 12.68
CA ILE A 318 -1.44 16.20 13.57
C ILE A 318 -0.18 15.86 12.74
N HIS A 319 -0.33 15.14 11.63
CA HIS A 319 0.76 14.82 10.72
C HIS A 319 1.43 16.08 10.16
N GLU A 320 0.63 17.05 9.74
CA GLU A 320 1.08 18.35 9.23
C GLU A 320 1.78 19.19 10.31
N LEU A 321 1.15 19.32 11.48
CA LEU A 321 1.65 20.17 12.57
C LEU A 321 2.94 19.62 13.21
N LEU A 322 3.09 18.31 13.30
CA LEU A 322 4.30 17.68 13.86
C LEU A 322 5.39 17.44 12.82
N GLY A 323 5.05 17.48 11.53
CA GLY A 323 5.98 17.25 10.43
C GLY A 323 6.63 15.87 10.45
N LEU A 324 5.96 14.85 10.99
CA LEU A 324 6.50 13.48 11.12
C LEU A 324 6.52 12.75 9.78
N ARG A 325 7.11 11.55 9.72
CA ARG A 325 6.82 10.64 8.60
C ARG A 325 5.45 10.03 8.83
N ILE A 326 4.72 9.75 7.75
CA ILE A 326 3.34 9.25 7.87
C ILE A 326 3.28 7.91 8.61
N SER A 327 4.28 7.05 8.42
CA SER A 327 4.40 5.79 9.16
C SER A 327 4.51 6.03 10.65
N ASP A 328 5.27 7.06 11.07
CA ASP A 328 5.48 7.39 12.47
C ASP A 328 4.17 7.94 13.07
N THR A 329 3.44 8.80 12.33
CA THR A 329 2.13 9.31 12.78
C THR A 329 1.07 8.20 12.91
N LEU A 330 1.00 7.28 11.95
CA LEU A 330 0.04 6.17 11.98
C LEU A 330 0.29 5.21 13.14
N THR A 331 1.53 5.11 13.63
CA THR A 331 1.92 4.17 14.69
C THR A 331 2.11 4.82 16.05
N ILE A 332 1.61 6.06 16.27
CA ILE A 332 1.66 6.70 17.59
C ILE A 332 0.83 5.88 18.59
N ARG A 333 1.44 5.52 19.71
CA ARG A 333 0.80 4.80 20.82
C ARG A 333 0.25 5.78 21.84
N LYS A 334 -0.77 5.36 22.59
CA LYS A 334 -1.27 6.14 23.74
C LYS A 334 -0.16 6.37 24.77
N SER A 335 0.69 5.36 25.00
CA SER A 335 1.83 5.41 25.93
C SER A 335 2.96 6.34 25.49
N ASP A 336 2.98 6.76 24.22
CA ASP A 336 4.02 7.66 23.69
C ASP A 336 3.79 9.12 24.13
N LEU A 337 2.58 9.43 24.59
CA LEU A 337 2.19 10.75 25.08
C LEU A 337 2.53 10.88 26.57
N ILE A 338 3.50 11.74 26.88
CA ILE A 338 3.90 12.03 28.26
C ILE A 338 3.26 13.36 28.68
N LEU A 339 2.36 13.27 29.66
CA LEU A 339 1.69 14.41 30.26
C LEU A 339 2.53 14.98 31.41
N GLY A 340 2.46 16.28 31.60
CA GLY A 340 3.19 17.02 32.64
C GLY A 340 3.22 18.51 32.33
N GLU A 341 4.04 19.26 33.06
CA GLU A 341 4.22 20.71 32.85
C GLU A 341 4.69 21.05 31.42
N HIS A 342 5.45 20.15 30.81
CA HIS A 342 5.91 20.25 29.43
C HIS A 342 5.51 18.98 28.65
N PRO A 343 4.27 18.94 28.11
CA PRO A 343 3.77 17.79 27.38
C PRO A 343 4.65 17.47 26.17
N ARG A 344 4.93 16.19 25.98
CA ARG A 344 5.85 15.71 24.94
C ARG A 344 5.42 14.37 24.37
N LEU A 345 5.76 14.16 23.10
CA LEU A 345 5.48 12.95 22.35
C LEU A 345 6.79 12.24 22.02
N PHE A 346 6.92 11.00 22.49
CA PHE A 346 8.05 10.14 22.16
C PHE A 346 7.75 9.32 20.89
N ILE A 347 8.70 9.22 19.98
CA ILE A 347 8.50 8.59 18.68
C ILE A 347 9.63 7.60 18.43
N SER A 348 9.28 6.32 18.37
CA SER A 348 10.18 5.31 17.83
C SER A 348 10.11 5.30 16.31
N GLN A 349 11.08 5.94 15.65
CA GLN A 349 11.05 6.15 14.21
C GLN A 349 11.04 4.82 13.44
N GLN A 350 10.02 4.60 12.63
CA GLN A 350 9.83 3.32 11.91
C GLN A 350 10.95 3.06 10.88
N LYS A 351 11.51 4.12 10.30
CA LYS A 351 12.52 4.02 9.24
C LYS A 351 13.92 3.71 9.78
N THR A 352 14.29 4.30 10.90
CA THR A 352 15.67 4.32 11.42
C THR A 352 15.82 3.54 12.72
N GLY A 353 14.71 3.26 13.42
CA GLY A 353 14.69 2.69 14.77
C GLY A 353 15.19 3.66 15.85
N LYS A 354 15.49 4.91 15.51
CA LYS A 354 16.01 5.89 16.46
C LYS A 354 14.86 6.54 17.23
N PRO A 355 15.02 6.75 18.55
CA PRO A 355 14.06 7.53 19.32
C PRO A 355 14.13 8.99 18.91
N PHE A 356 13.00 9.66 18.97
CA PHE A 356 12.85 11.07 18.64
C PHE A 356 11.74 11.68 19.51
N GLU A 357 11.92 12.91 19.98
CA GLU A 357 10.95 13.57 20.86
C GLU A 357 10.43 14.87 20.22
N LYS A 358 9.12 15.12 20.40
CA LYS A 358 8.47 16.38 20.04
C LYS A 358 7.82 17.02 21.27
N LYS A 359 8.14 18.29 21.52
CA LYS A 359 7.37 19.13 22.43
C LYS A 359 5.99 19.39 21.83
N LEU A 360 4.95 19.39 22.67
CA LEU A 360 3.58 19.64 22.26
C LEU A 360 3.09 20.96 22.82
N ASN A 361 2.40 21.74 21.98
CA ASN A 361 1.61 22.87 22.45
C ASN A 361 0.20 22.41 22.90
N PRO A 362 -0.56 23.25 23.61
CA PRO A 362 -1.90 22.91 24.10
C PRO A 362 -2.85 22.46 22.98
N GLU A 363 -2.74 23.05 21.79
CA GLU A 363 -3.63 22.75 20.66
C GLU A 363 -3.39 21.34 20.11
N ILE A 364 -2.13 20.94 19.90
CA ILE A 364 -1.80 19.58 19.45
C ILE A 364 -2.15 18.56 20.53
N LEU A 365 -1.92 18.89 21.81
CA LEU A 365 -2.31 18.03 22.93
C LEU A 365 -3.82 17.80 22.98
N SER A 366 -4.61 18.84 22.72
CA SER A 366 -6.07 18.76 22.63
C SER A 366 -6.51 17.83 21.48
N LEU A 367 -5.89 17.96 20.30
CA LEU A 367 -6.17 17.08 19.15
C LEU A 367 -5.84 15.60 19.46
N LEU A 368 -4.68 15.34 20.07
CA LEU A 368 -4.27 13.99 20.45
C LEU A 368 -5.22 13.40 21.50
N SER A 369 -5.57 14.17 22.53
CA SER A 369 -6.52 13.77 23.57
C SER A 369 -7.90 13.45 22.99
N ALA A 370 -8.40 14.28 22.08
CA ALA A 370 -9.67 14.05 21.39
C ALA A 370 -9.63 12.78 20.51
N SER A 371 -8.49 12.51 19.86
CA SER A 371 -8.29 11.25 19.12
C SER A 371 -8.22 10.02 20.03
N ILE A 372 -7.56 10.11 21.20
CA ILE A 372 -7.55 9.02 22.18
C ILE A 372 -8.96 8.73 22.68
N HIS A 373 -9.71 9.77 23.05
CA HIS A 373 -11.09 9.63 23.55
C HIS A 373 -12.00 8.98 22.50
N GLU A 374 -11.97 9.46 21.26
CA GLU A 374 -12.81 8.91 20.19
C GLU A 374 -12.47 7.45 19.87
N THR A 375 -11.19 7.06 19.92
CA THR A 375 -10.79 5.65 19.77
C THR A 375 -11.31 4.82 20.94
N PHE A 376 -11.17 5.31 22.18
CA PHE A 376 -11.67 4.63 23.37
C PHE A 376 -13.19 4.45 23.35
N SER A 377 -13.94 5.50 23.03
CA SER A 377 -15.40 5.45 22.95
C SER A 377 -15.91 4.46 21.92
N LYS A 378 -15.15 4.23 20.83
CA LYS A 378 -15.58 3.36 19.73
C LYS A 378 -15.10 1.92 19.87
N TYR A 379 -13.90 1.71 20.40
CA TYR A 379 -13.22 0.41 20.38
C TYR A 379 -12.74 -0.08 21.75
N GLY A 380 -12.94 0.71 22.81
CA GLY A 380 -12.37 0.44 24.13
C GLY A 380 -10.87 0.73 24.19
N ASP A 381 -10.17 0.15 25.17
CA ASP A 381 -8.76 0.44 25.36
C ASP A 381 -7.89 -0.15 24.25
N CYS A 382 -7.16 0.71 23.54
CA CYS A 382 -6.32 0.36 22.39
C CYS A 382 -4.88 0.87 22.59
N GLU A 383 -3.90 0.14 22.05
CA GLU A 383 -2.48 0.54 22.10
C GLU A 383 -2.22 1.81 21.27
N TYR A 384 -2.78 1.88 20.05
CA TYR A 384 -2.56 2.97 19.11
C TYR A 384 -3.63 4.05 19.22
N ILE A 385 -3.25 5.31 18.98
CA ILE A 385 -4.20 6.43 18.92
C ILE A 385 -5.10 6.30 17.68
N PHE A 386 -4.50 5.96 16.53
CA PHE A 386 -5.20 5.79 15.27
C PHE A 386 -5.23 4.32 14.88
N VAL A 387 -6.40 3.69 14.99
CA VAL A 387 -6.55 2.24 14.83
C VAL A 387 -7.17 1.85 13.48
N SER A 388 -7.00 0.58 13.10
CA SER A 388 -7.66 -0.01 11.95
C SER A 388 -9.13 -0.29 12.27
N ASP A 389 -10.04 0.13 11.38
CA ASP A 389 -11.49 -0.13 11.54
C ASP A 389 -11.82 -1.63 11.64
N LYS A 390 -10.98 -2.49 11.05
CA LYS A 390 -11.18 -3.94 10.99
C LYS A 390 -10.61 -4.68 12.20
N ASP A 391 -9.54 -4.15 12.76
CA ASP A 391 -8.77 -4.79 13.83
C ASP A 391 -8.16 -3.68 14.68
N PRO A 392 -8.87 -3.23 15.73
CA PRO A 392 -8.44 -2.09 16.54
C PRO A 392 -7.13 -2.32 17.31
N SER A 393 -6.66 -3.57 17.42
CA SER A 393 -5.34 -3.89 17.98
C SER A 393 -4.19 -3.41 17.09
N LYS A 394 -4.47 -3.12 15.81
CA LYS A 394 -3.50 -2.65 14.83
C LYS A 394 -3.71 -1.18 14.50
N PRO A 395 -2.65 -0.46 14.11
CA PRO A 395 -2.79 0.92 13.68
C PRO A 395 -3.53 1.02 12.35
N MET A 396 -4.05 2.20 12.08
CA MET A 396 -4.64 2.56 10.79
C MET A 396 -3.64 2.26 9.67
N GLN A 397 -4.10 1.57 8.63
CA GLN A 397 -3.26 1.25 7.48
C GLN A 397 -3.11 2.46 6.56
N TYR A 398 -1.90 2.68 6.04
CA TYR A 398 -1.64 3.78 5.10
C TYR A 398 -2.53 3.68 3.84
N SER A 399 -2.83 2.46 3.39
CA SER A 399 -3.73 2.23 2.26
C SER A 399 -5.16 2.75 2.52
N ALA A 400 -5.66 2.63 3.75
CA ALA A 400 -6.96 3.16 4.15
C ALA A 400 -6.96 4.69 4.15
N LEU A 401 -5.93 5.31 4.76
CA LEU A 401 -5.74 6.77 4.72
C LEU A 401 -5.66 7.28 3.28
N ALA A 402 -4.83 6.64 2.44
CA ALA A 402 -4.64 7.04 1.05
C ALA A 402 -5.94 6.91 0.25
N TYR A 403 -6.73 5.86 0.48
CA TYR A 403 -8.04 5.72 -0.14
C TYR A 403 -8.98 6.85 0.28
N ARG A 404 -9.11 7.12 1.59
CA ARG A 404 -9.98 8.19 2.12
C ARG A 404 -9.60 9.56 1.54
N MET A 405 -8.30 9.89 1.51
CA MET A 405 -7.81 11.13 0.91
C MET A 405 -8.11 11.22 -0.59
N ARG A 406 -7.84 10.15 -1.36
CA ARG A 406 -8.10 10.15 -2.80
C ARG A 406 -9.58 10.33 -3.12
N THR A 407 -10.45 9.63 -2.41
CA THR A 407 -11.90 9.75 -2.56
C THR A 407 -12.35 11.18 -2.25
N MET A 408 -11.89 11.78 -1.16
CA MET A 408 -12.18 13.18 -0.84
C MET A 408 -11.71 14.13 -1.95
N ILE A 409 -10.47 14.00 -2.41
CA ILE A 409 -9.90 14.84 -3.46
C ILE A 409 -10.68 14.72 -4.77
N ALA A 410 -11.03 13.49 -5.17
CA ALA A 410 -11.76 13.23 -6.40
C ALA A 410 -13.20 13.76 -6.32
N THR A 411 -13.93 13.45 -5.25
CA THR A 411 -15.32 13.87 -5.05
C THR A 411 -15.47 15.39 -4.99
N LEU A 412 -14.54 16.08 -4.32
CA LEU A 412 -14.57 17.53 -4.17
C LEU A 412 -13.77 18.26 -5.26
N ASN A 413 -13.18 17.53 -6.21
CA ASN A 413 -12.35 18.07 -7.29
C ASN A 413 -11.26 19.04 -6.78
N LEU A 414 -10.58 18.68 -5.68
CA LEU A 414 -9.59 19.56 -5.03
C LEU A 414 -8.31 19.63 -5.89
N ARG A 415 -7.91 20.85 -6.25
CA ARG A 415 -6.79 21.12 -7.17
C ARG A 415 -5.68 21.96 -6.55
N ASP A 416 -4.46 21.65 -6.98
CA ASP A 416 -3.25 22.38 -6.69
C ASP A 416 -3.23 23.75 -7.40
N ASP A 417 -2.23 24.59 -7.14
CA ASP A 417 -2.13 25.94 -7.74
C ASP A 417 -2.00 25.92 -9.27
N HIS A 418 -1.71 24.76 -9.87
CA HIS A 418 -1.61 24.58 -11.32
C HIS A 418 -2.87 23.96 -11.93
N GLY A 419 -3.96 23.85 -11.15
CA GLY A 419 -5.22 23.29 -11.61
C GLY A 419 -5.20 21.76 -11.76
N LYS A 420 -4.19 21.06 -11.26
CA LYS A 420 -4.14 19.59 -11.27
C LYS A 420 -4.72 19.04 -9.97
N LEU A 421 -5.41 17.90 -10.04
CA LEU A 421 -5.91 17.23 -8.84
C LEU A 421 -4.77 16.95 -7.85
N PHE A 422 -5.03 17.20 -6.57
CA PHE A 422 -4.09 16.85 -5.52
C PHE A 422 -3.75 15.35 -5.56
N THR A 423 -2.55 15.02 -5.08
CA THR A 423 -2.13 13.63 -4.90
C THR A 423 -2.00 13.32 -3.42
N VAL A 424 -2.03 12.03 -3.06
CA VAL A 424 -1.74 11.59 -1.68
C VAL A 424 -0.22 11.64 -1.45
N GLY A 425 0.31 12.86 -1.42
CA GLY A 425 1.70 13.13 -1.11
C GLY A 425 1.85 13.45 0.37
N THR A 426 1.74 12.46 1.26
CA THR A 426 1.87 12.74 2.71
C THR A 426 3.24 13.28 3.08
N HIS A 427 4.28 12.96 2.31
CA HIS A 427 5.59 13.60 2.45
C HIS A 427 5.59 15.10 2.12
N LEU A 428 4.65 15.62 1.33
CA LEU A 428 4.55 17.05 1.04
C LEU A 428 4.21 17.85 2.30
N PHE A 429 3.40 17.33 3.23
CA PHE A 429 3.15 18.00 4.52
C PHE A 429 4.44 18.19 5.30
N ARG A 430 5.26 17.14 5.38
CA ARG A 430 6.58 17.21 5.99
C ARG A 430 7.54 18.13 5.24
N HIS A 431 7.44 18.21 3.91
CA HIS A 431 8.19 19.17 3.10
C HIS A 431 7.82 20.60 3.42
N THR A 432 6.52 20.90 3.49
CA THR A 432 5.99 22.21 3.88
C THR A 432 6.40 22.59 5.29
N TYR A 433 6.28 21.67 6.26
CA TYR A 433 6.72 21.90 7.63
C TYR A 433 8.22 22.22 7.71
N GLY A 434 9.06 21.41 7.05
CA GLY A 434 10.50 21.66 7.03
C GLY A 434 10.89 22.97 6.34
N LYS A 435 10.15 23.38 5.30
CA LYS A 435 10.32 24.70 4.67
C LYS A 435 9.97 25.83 5.66
N LYS A 436 8.82 25.75 6.32
CA LYS A 436 8.40 26.74 7.34
C LYS A 436 9.44 26.87 8.46
N LEU A 437 10.04 25.75 8.90
CA LEU A 437 11.16 25.79 9.86
C LEU A 437 12.40 26.49 9.30
N CYS A 438 12.75 26.27 8.04
CA CYS A 438 13.88 26.96 7.41
C CYS A 438 13.64 28.46 7.21
N ASP A 439 12.38 28.86 7.05
CA ASP A 439 11.99 30.28 6.94
C ASP A 439 12.08 30.98 8.32
N LEU A 440 11.90 30.25 9.42
CA LEU A 440 11.92 30.78 10.79
C LEU A 440 13.26 30.64 11.51
N LEU A 441 14.06 29.61 11.18
CA LEU A 441 15.29 29.25 11.89
C LEU A 441 16.48 29.27 10.94
N ASN A 442 17.62 29.76 11.42
CA ASN A 442 18.87 29.79 10.65
C ASN A 442 19.80 28.61 10.92
N ASP A 443 19.59 27.86 12.01
CA ASP A 443 20.45 26.73 12.37
C ASP A 443 19.93 25.40 11.78
N ASP A 444 20.68 24.88 10.81
CA ASP A 444 20.37 23.62 10.13
C ASP A 444 20.45 22.40 11.09
N ALA A 445 21.26 22.47 12.15
CA ALA A 445 21.35 21.38 13.13
C ALA A 445 20.07 21.27 13.96
N THR A 446 19.53 22.40 14.43
CA THR A 446 18.23 22.46 15.11
C THR A 446 17.10 21.99 14.20
N ILE A 447 17.09 22.39 12.92
CA ILE A 447 16.06 21.93 11.96
C ILE A 447 16.17 20.42 11.73
N ALA A 448 17.38 19.88 11.57
CA ALA A 448 17.61 18.44 11.44
C ALA A 448 17.13 17.68 12.68
N ALA A 449 17.42 18.19 13.87
CA ALA A 449 16.95 17.62 15.12
C ALA A 449 15.41 17.64 15.18
N LEU A 450 14.76 18.76 14.90
CA LEU A 450 13.29 18.89 14.89
C LEU A 450 12.60 17.99 13.86
N LEU A 451 13.26 17.63 12.76
CA LEU A 451 12.73 16.69 11.79
C LEU A 451 13.09 15.23 12.14
N GLY A 452 14.02 14.99 13.07
CA GLY A 452 14.58 13.66 13.34
C GLY A 452 15.37 13.13 12.15
N HIS A 453 16.21 13.98 11.55
CA HIS A 453 17.15 13.62 10.48
C HIS A 453 18.48 13.14 11.07
N ALA A 454 19.07 12.12 10.44
CA ALA A 454 20.41 11.64 10.80
C ALA A 454 21.54 12.44 10.15
N SER A 455 21.23 13.28 9.15
CA SER A 455 22.21 14.10 8.43
C SER A 455 21.65 15.48 8.08
N LEU A 456 22.54 16.47 8.04
CA LEU A 456 22.25 17.85 7.63
C LEU A 456 21.99 17.98 6.12
N SER A 457 22.50 17.04 5.31
CA SER A 457 22.32 17.05 3.85
C SER A 457 20.85 17.14 3.44
N SER A 458 19.95 16.55 4.23
CA SER A 458 18.52 16.59 3.97
C SER A 458 17.90 17.96 4.19
N VAL A 459 18.46 18.78 5.11
CA VAL A 459 17.98 20.14 5.43
C VAL A 459 18.26 21.10 4.28
N SER A 460 19.41 20.94 3.60
CA SER A 460 19.80 21.76 2.45
C SER A 460 18.73 21.82 1.35
N HIS A 461 17.96 20.74 1.16
CA HIS A 461 16.87 20.69 0.17
C HIS A 461 15.72 21.66 0.49
N TYR A 462 15.43 21.87 1.78
CA TYR A 462 14.40 22.81 2.22
C TYR A 462 14.92 24.25 2.13
N ARG A 463 16.18 24.48 2.51
CA ARG A 463 16.82 25.81 2.48
C ARG A 463 16.83 26.42 1.07
N GLN A 464 17.03 25.59 0.04
CA GLN A 464 16.98 26.01 -1.36
C GLN A 464 15.65 26.68 -1.78
N MET A 465 14.59 26.53 -0.98
CA MET A 465 13.26 27.06 -1.24
C MET A 465 12.91 28.30 -0.44
N SER A 466 13.76 28.71 0.51
CA SER A 466 13.44 29.89 1.31
C SER A 466 13.46 31.14 0.41
N PRO A 467 12.52 32.08 0.60
CA PRO A 467 12.47 33.32 -0.17
C PRO A 467 13.82 34.06 -0.15
N GLN A 468 14.51 34.03 0.98
CA GLN A 468 15.82 34.65 1.14
C GLN A 468 16.90 33.97 0.28
N THR A 469 16.97 32.64 0.26
CA THR A 469 17.92 31.91 -0.61
C THR A 469 17.62 32.12 -2.08
N LEU A 470 16.34 32.20 -2.47
CA LEU A 470 15.94 32.52 -3.84
C LEU A 470 16.30 33.96 -4.21
N ALA A 471 16.08 34.92 -3.31
CA ALA A 471 16.50 36.31 -3.49
C ALA A 471 18.03 36.41 -3.63
N ASP A 472 18.79 35.75 -2.76
CA ASP A 472 20.25 35.76 -2.77
C ASP A 472 20.81 35.10 -4.04
N LYS A 473 20.20 34.01 -4.51
CA LYS A 473 20.61 33.34 -5.76
C LYS A 473 20.23 34.10 -7.03
N THR A 474 19.16 34.90 -6.98
CA THR A 474 18.73 35.72 -8.13
C THR A 474 19.41 37.09 -8.16
N LYS A 475 19.95 37.55 -7.03
CA LYS A 475 20.68 38.82 -6.92
C LYS A 475 21.79 39.00 -7.95
N PRO A 476 22.71 38.05 -8.20
CA PRO A 476 23.74 38.21 -9.24
C PRO A 476 23.17 38.34 -10.67
N VAL A 477 22.00 37.73 -10.94
CA VAL A 477 21.32 37.84 -12.23
C VAL A 477 20.63 39.19 -12.37
N ILE A 478 20.00 39.66 -11.28
CA ILE A 478 19.37 40.99 -11.19
C ILE A 478 20.45 42.07 -11.31
N ASP A 479 21.57 41.94 -10.61
CA ASP A 479 22.69 42.89 -10.63
C ASP A 479 23.27 42.99 -12.05
N ARG A 480 23.55 41.86 -12.72
CA ARG A 480 23.98 41.87 -14.14
C ARG A 480 22.95 42.50 -15.09
N ARG A 481 21.65 42.32 -14.82
CA ARG A 481 20.58 42.95 -15.61
C ARG A 481 20.56 44.46 -15.36
N ASN A 482 20.73 44.89 -14.12
CA ASN A 482 20.83 46.30 -13.73
C ASN A 482 22.07 46.97 -14.34
N ASP A 483 23.21 46.28 -14.39
CA ASP A 483 24.43 46.77 -15.06
C ASP A 483 24.19 47.00 -16.55
N LYS A 484 23.54 46.04 -17.24
CA LYS A 484 23.12 46.23 -18.65
C LYS A 484 22.18 47.41 -18.80
N ILE A 485 21.15 47.53 -17.95
CA ILE A 485 20.21 48.65 -17.99
C ILE A 485 20.97 49.97 -17.82
N ASN A 486 21.86 50.09 -16.83
CA ASN A 486 22.65 51.29 -16.57
C ASN A 486 23.60 51.65 -17.73
N GLN A 487 24.11 50.66 -18.45
CA GLN A 487 24.95 50.86 -19.64
C GLN A 487 24.16 51.51 -20.80
N PHE A 488 22.91 51.09 -21.03
CA PHE A 488 22.03 51.67 -22.06
C PHE A 488 21.33 52.96 -21.61
N LYS A 489 21.12 53.12 -20.29
CA LYS A 489 20.44 54.29 -19.70
C LYS A 489 21.17 55.60 -19.98
N LYS A 490 22.51 55.56 -20.14
CA LYS A 490 23.32 56.74 -20.52
C LYS A 490 22.96 57.32 -21.89
N GLY A 491 22.42 56.53 -22.81
CA GLY A 491 22.00 56.99 -24.14
C GLY A 491 20.53 57.39 -24.23
N TRP A 492 19.72 57.15 -23.18
CA TRP A 492 18.27 57.41 -23.18
C TRP A 492 17.85 58.59 -22.29
N MET A 493 18.76 59.05 -21.44
CA MET A 493 18.56 60.18 -20.52
C MET A 493 19.41 61.39 -20.94
N ALA A 494 19.96 61.37 -22.15
CA ALA A 494 20.70 62.48 -22.76
C ALA A 494 19.76 63.36 -23.60
#